data_AF-A0A3N5KNB0-F1
#
_entry.id   AF-A0A3N5KNB0-F1
#
_cell.length_a   1.000
_cell.length_b   1.000
_cell.length_c   1.000
_cell.angle_alpha   90.00
_cell.angle_beta   90.00
_cell.angle_gamma   90.00
#
_symmetry.space_group_name_H-M   'P 1'
#
loop_
_entity.id
_entity.type
_entity.pdbx_description
1 polymer ?
#
loop_
_entity_poly.entity_id
_entity_poly.type
_entity_poly.pdbx_seq_one_letter_code
_entity_poly.pdbx_strand_id
1 'polypeptide(L)' 'MAEHLGAAYLRYSFTKGTAQEVAFLVDELGLEPGSRVLDVGSGPGRHAVALAARGITVVGIDLSWRFVSIGAS' A
#
# COMPACT_ATOMS: atom_id res chain seq x y z
N MET A 1 -18.01 -7.71 19.29
CA MET A 1 -17.51 -8.79 18.40
C MET A 1 -17.04 -8.31 17.01
N ALA A 2 -17.46 -7.13 16.53
CA ALA A 2 -17.05 -6.60 15.21
C ALA A 2 -15.58 -6.07 15.14
N GLU A 3 -14.99 -5.70 16.27
CA GLU A 3 -13.67 -5.05 16.30
C GLU A 3 -12.49 -6.02 16.03
N HIS A 4 -12.58 -7.25 16.54
CA HIS A 4 -11.56 -8.29 16.31
C HIS A 4 -11.52 -8.76 14.85
N LEU A 5 -12.68 -8.75 14.17
CA LEU A 5 -12.77 -9.02 12.75
C LEU A 5 -12.08 -7.93 11.92
N GLY A 6 -12.13 -6.67 12.36
CA GLY A 6 -11.56 -5.53 11.63
C GLY A 6 -10.04 -5.61 11.48
N ALA A 7 -9.29 -5.90 12.54
CA ALA A 7 -7.83 -6.03 12.48
C ALA A 7 -7.39 -7.26 11.66
N ALA A 8 -8.10 -8.39 11.82
CA ALA A 8 -7.84 -9.61 11.06
C ALA A 8 -8.20 -9.45 9.57
N TYR A 9 -9.34 -8.82 9.26
CA TYR A 9 -9.79 -8.48 7.91
C TYR A 9 -8.80 -7.56 7.21
N LEU A 10 -8.33 -6.53 7.92
CA LEU A 10 -7.29 -5.64 7.41
C LEU A 10 -6.04 -6.45 7.09
N ARG A 11 -5.46 -7.16 8.07
CA ARG A 11 -4.25 -8.00 7.89
C ARG A 11 -4.35 -9.00 6.73
N TYR A 12 -5.50 -9.64 6.54
CA TYR A 12 -5.75 -10.54 5.42
C TYR A 12 -5.81 -9.80 4.08
N SER A 13 -6.44 -8.62 4.05
CA SER A 13 -6.58 -7.81 2.83
C SER A 13 -5.26 -7.16 2.39
N PHE A 14 -4.34 -6.86 3.32
CA PHE A 14 -3.01 -6.33 2.98
C PHE A 14 -2.08 -7.34 2.30
N THR A 15 -2.24 -8.64 2.61
CA THR A 15 -1.22 -9.64 2.31
C THR A 15 -1.51 -10.43 1.04
N LYS A 16 -2.78 -10.59 0.65
CA LYS A 16 -3.12 -11.30 -0.59
C LYS A 16 -2.86 -10.43 -1.82
N GLY A 17 -2.09 -10.96 -2.78
CA GLY A 17 -1.93 -10.39 -4.12
C GLY A 17 -0.99 -9.19 -4.25
N THR A 18 -0.61 -8.53 -3.15
CA THR A 18 0.23 -7.32 -3.16
C THR A 18 1.54 -7.50 -3.92
N ALA A 19 2.22 -8.64 -3.77
CA ALA A 19 3.49 -8.86 -4.47
C ALA A 19 3.32 -8.94 -6.01
N GLN A 20 2.31 -9.68 -6.48
CA GLN A 20 2.02 -9.81 -7.91
C GLN A 20 1.58 -8.46 -8.51
N GLU A 21 0.71 -7.73 -7.82
CA GLU A 21 0.23 -6.44 -8.30
C GLU A 21 1.36 -5.40 -8.35
N VAL A 22 2.23 -5.36 -7.35
CA VAL A 22 3.39 -4.45 -7.35
C VAL A 22 4.37 -4.80 -8.46
N ALA A 23 4.61 -6.10 -8.72
CA ALA A 23 5.44 -6.52 -9.84
C ALA A 23 4.85 -6.04 -11.17
N PHE A 24 3.55 -6.24 -11.37
CA PHE A 24 2.84 -5.74 -12.55
C PHE A 24 2.97 -4.21 -12.69
N LEU A 25 2.74 -3.44 -11.62
CA LEU A 25 2.86 -1.98 -11.66
C LEU A 25 4.27 -1.51 -11.98
N VAL A 26 5.29 -2.18 -11.43
CA VAL A 26 6.69 -1.85 -11.71
C VAL A 26 7.03 -2.09 -13.18
N ASP A 27 6.61 -3.22 -13.73
CA ASP A 27 6.90 -3.59 -15.11
C ASP A 27 6.12 -2.70 -16.10
N GLU A 28 4.81 -2.51 -15.87
CA GLU A 28 3.94 -1.77 -16.79
C GLU A 28 4.24 -0.27 -16.81
N LEU A 29 4.63 0.31 -15.67
CA LEU A 29 4.93 1.74 -15.57
C LEU A 29 6.42 2.07 -15.71
N GLY A 30 7.27 1.05 -15.90
CA GLY A 30 8.73 1.22 -16.00
C GLY A 30 9.33 1.85 -14.74
N LEU A 31 8.87 1.43 -13.56
CA LEU A 31 9.31 2.05 -12.30
C LEU A 31 10.70 1.54 -11.90
N GLU A 32 11.61 2.48 -11.73
CA GLU A 32 12.97 2.21 -11.27
C GLU A 32 13.21 2.80 -9.87
N PRO A 33 14.22 2.32 -9.12
CA PRO A 33 14.67 2.99 -7.91
C PRO A 33 14.89 4.49 -8.14
N GLY A 34 14.36 5.34 -7.26
CA GLY A 34 14.36 6.81 -7.42
C GLY A 34 13.11 7.37 -8.10
N SER A 35 12.25 6.52 -8.68
CA SER A 35 10.93 6.94 -9.18
C SER A 35 10.05 7.49 -8.07
N ARG A 36 9.08 8.33 -8.43
CA ARG A 36 8.13 8.94 -7.50
C ARG A 36 6.70 8.55 -7.90
N VAL A 37 5.95 8.01 -6.95
CA VAL A 37 4.57 7.54 -7.15
C VAL A 37 3.62 8.25 -6.18
N LEU A 38 2.44 8.62 -6.68
CA LEU A 38 1.30 9.03 -5.88
C LEU A 38 0.27 7.90 -5.88
N ASP A 39 -0.04 7.36 -4.70
CA ASP A 39 -1.04 6.31 -4.50
C ASP A 39 -2.32 6.94 -3.93
N VAL A 40 -3.39 6.98 -4.74
CA VAL A 40 -4.66 7.65 -4.42
C VAL A 40 -5.71 6.62 -4.04
N GLY A 41 -6.29 6.78 -2.85
CA GLY A 41 -7.08 5.71 -2.25
C GLY A 41 -6.17 4.57 -1.80
N SER A 42 -5.00 4.93 -1.23
CA SER A 42 -3.96 3.99 -0.82
C SER A 42 -4.44 2.99 0.23
N GLY A 43 -5.61 3.25 0.81
CA GLY A 43 -6.10 2.59 2.00
C GLY A 43 -4.99 2.63 3.04
N PRO A 44 -4.67 1.49 3.64
CA PRO A 44 -3.64 1.44 4.64
C PRO A 44 -2.20 1.27 4.11
N GLY A 45 -1.96 1.41 2.80
CA GLY A 45 -0.62 1.59 2.24
C GLY A 45 0.12 0.33 1.79
N ARG A 46 -0.59 -0.76 1.44
CA ARG A 46 0.05 -2.04 1.07
C ARG A 46 0.98 -1.93 -0.14
N HIS A 47 0.60 -1.15 -1.15
CA HIS A 47 1.42 -0.91 -2.34
C HIS A 47 2.55 0.05 -2.04
N ALA A 48 2.27 1.13 -1.29
CA ALA A 48 3.26 2.11 -0.88
C ALA A 48 4.45 1.47 -0.16
N VAL A 49 4.21 0.58 0.82
CA VAL A 49 5.28 -0.13 1.54
C VAL A 49 6.10 -1.02 0.60
N ALA A 50 5.43 -1.79 -0.26
CA ALA A 50 6.11 -2.72 -1.17
C ALA A 50 6.91 -2.01 -2.28
N LEU A 51 6.42 -0.88 -2.79
CA LEU A 51 7.12 -0.02 -3.73
C LEU A 51 8.31 0.69 -3.06
N ALA A 52 8.12 1.18 -1.83
CA ALA A 52 9.21 1.78 -1.05
C ALA A 52 10.36 0.80 -0.79
N ALA A 53 10.06 -0.48 -0.53
CA ALA A 53 11.07 -1.52 -0.39
C ALA A 53 11.92 -1.74 -1.67
N ARG A 54 11.44 -1.27 -2.83
CA ARG A 54 12.15 -1.29 -4.11
C ARG A 54 12.89 0.02 -4.43
N GLY A 55 12.99 0.94 -3.46
CA GLY A 55 13.67 2.23 -3.62
C GLY A 55 12.83 3.30 -4.33
N ILE A 56 11.51 3.11 -4.44
CA ILE A 56 10.59 4.08 -5.04
C ILE A 56 10.04 4.99 -3.93
N THR A 57 10.03 6.30 -4.16
CA THR A 57 9.41 7.24 -3.22
C THR A 57 7.90 7.26 -3.46
N VAL A 58 7.11 6.93 -2.44
CA VAL A 58 5.65 6.90 -2.56
C VAL A 58 5.01 7.89 -1.60
N VAL A 59 4.02 8.63 -2.09
CA VAL A 59 3.09 9.42 -1.28
C VAL A 59 1.72 8.77 -1.37
N GLY A 60 1.17 8.34 -0.23
CA GLY A 60 -0.18 7.77 -0.16
C GLY A 60 -1.20 8.80 0.34
N ILE A 61 -2.37 8.85 -0.27
CA ILE A 61 -3.52 9.63 0.22
C ILE A 61 -4.76 8.73 0.32
N ASP A 62 -5.50 8.87 1.43
CA ASP A 62 -6.77 8.17 1.63
C ASP A 62 -7.73 9.03 2.46
N LEU A 63 -9.03 8.91 2.21
CA LEU A 63 -10.08 9.64 2.94
C LEU A 63 -10.36 9.03 4.33
N SER A 64 -10.03 7.76 4.52
CA SER A 64 -10.17 7.07 5.80
C SER A 64 -9.05 7.46 6.73
N TRP A 65 -9.35 8.36 7.67
CA TRP A 65 -8.44 8.72 8.76
C TRP A 65 -7.85 7.49 9.48
N ARG A 66 -8.69 6.46 9.69
CA ARG A 66 -8.24 5.20 10.31
C ARG A 66 -7.11 4.53 9.53
N PHE A 67 -7.13 4.58 8.20
CA PHE A 67 -6.11 3.93 7.38
C PHE A 67 -4.84 4.77 7.28
N VAL A 68 -4.98 6.09 7.15
CA VAL A 68 -3.84 7.01 7.19
C VAL A 68 -3.07 6.86 8.50
N SER A 69 -3.75 6.79 9.64
CA SER A 69 -3.10 6.59 10.94
C SER A 69 -2.35 5.26 11.06
N ILE A 70 -2.78 4.21 10.35
CA ILE A 70 -2.10 2.90 10.35
C ILE A 70 -0.85 2.94 9.46
N GLY A 71 -0.92 3.61 8.31
CA GLY A 71 0.17 3.64 7.32
C GLY A 71 1.28 4.66 7.60
N ALA A 72 1.07 5.60 8.52
CA ALA A 72 2.02 6.68 8.83
C ALA A 72 3.11 6.31 9.85
N SER A 73 3.27 5.02 10.19
CA SER A 73 4.20 4.52 11.23
C SER A 73 5.54 4.05 10.67
#